data_AF-A0A9P1FRJ9-F1
#
_entry.id   AF-A0A9P1FRJ9-F1
#
_cell.length_a   1.000
_cell.length_b   1.000
_cell.length_c   1.000
_cell.angle_alpha   90.00
_cell.angle_beta   90.00
_cell.angle_gamma   90.00
#
_symmetry.space_group_name_H-M   'P 1'
#
loop_
_entity.id
_entity.type
_entity.pdbx_description
1 polymer ?
#
loop_
_entity_poly.entity_id
_entity_poly.type
_entity_poly.pdbx_seq_one_letter_code
_entity_poly.pdbx_strand_id
1 'polypeptide(L)'
;MLCQVLTKLICYKGQLNLHHTCLWKLALEALFYIVEDSLTCLEQCEVDDRYWDALASSLSKVADVLRLTADDDAGLLSQVFSNLLMQRLLVCTKTPIAMAERAVGLLQVLVRDGMGSPSLRHFFALCETEAAQAPEPSEDSEDAKLSVASAAAKGLQAPVARIPTRKALLSTAAPALVNYVRNLFTRYLQEEEARQRGGSASSALHQAQEVRLALNHLIRLEVDEAVVALAAPNSEKAQMACQLAGKKGLVMALLPQLSALAPSGDPEVRKLVREVLQELAAHLQLT
;
A
#
# COMPACT_ATOMS: atom_id res chain seq x y z
N MET A 1 -11.13 -11.01 -23.74
CA MET A 1 -11.89 -12.27 -23.52
C MET A 1 -11.23 -13.15 -22.46
N LEU A 2 -9.93 -13.45 -22.55
CA LEU A 2 -9.23 -14.33 -21.60
C LEU A 2 -9.24 -13.82 -20.14
N CYS A 3 -8.95 -12.52 -19.90
CA CYS A 3 -9.03 -11.94 -18.54
C CYS A 3 -10.41 -12.13 -17.91
N GLN A 4 -11.48 -11.98 -18.68
CA GLN A 4 -12.85 -12.18 -18.18
C GLN A 4 -13.15 -13.63 -17.83
N VAL A 5 -12.64 -14.59 -18.61
CA VAL A 5 -12.79 -16.03 -18.32
C VAL A 5 -12.04 -16.39 -17.03
N LEU A 6 -10.79 -15.95 -16.90
CA LEU A 6 -10.00 -16.17 -15.69
C LEU A 6 -10.63 -15.48 -14.47
N THR A 7 -11.06 -14.23 -14.60
CA THR A 7 -11.78 -13.53 -13.52
C THR A 7 -13.04 -14.26 -13.10
N LYS A 8 -13.83 -14.80 -14.05
CA LYS A 8 -14.99 -15.62 -13.70
C LYS A 8 -14.55 -16.84 -12.89
N LEU A 9 -13.55 -17.59 -13.34
CA LEU A 9 -13.01 -18.76 -12.62
C LEU A 9 -12.51 -18.42 -11.21
N ILE A 10 -11.86 -17.27 -11.04
CA ILE A 10 -11.42 -16.76 -9.72
C ILE A 10 -12.63 -16.43 -8.83
N CYS A 11 -13.65 -15.76 -9.38
CA CYS A 11 -14.88 -15.40 -8.66
C CYS A 11 -15.76 -16.61 -8.32
N TYR A 12 -15.62 -17.74 -9.04
CA TYR A 12 -16.34 -18.99 -8.76
C TYR A 12 -15.92 -19.67 -7.45
N LYS A 13 -14.95 -19.12 -6.71
CA LYS A 13 -14.59 -19.56 -5.35
C LYS A 13 -15.79 -19.73 -4.40
N GLY A 14 -16.87 -18.98 -4.63
CA GLY A 14 -18.13 -19.09 -3.87
C GLY A 14 -18.99 -20.33 -4.17
N GLN A 15 -18.64 -21.18 -5.14
CA GLN A 15 -19.34 -22.43 -5.43
C GLN A 15 -18.56 -23.64 -4.86
N LEU A 16 -19.22 -24.39 -3.98
CA LEU A 16 -18.67 -25.45 -3.11
C LEU A 16 -17.75 -26.49 -3.77
N ASN A 17 -17.84 -26.72 -5.08
CA ASN A 17 -17.08 -27.77 -5.77
C ASN A 17 -15.71 -27.34 -6.33
N LEU A 18 -15.45 -26.03 -6.49
CA LEU A 18 -14.19 -25.52 -7.08
C LEU A 18 -13.20 -25.00 -6.04
N HIS A 19 -13.61 -24.87 -4.78
CA HIS A 19 -12.71 -24.47 -3.69
C HIS A 19 -11.63 -25.53 -3.44
N HIS A 20 -12.01 -26.82 -3.52
CA HIS A 20 -11.11 -27.95 -3.26
C HIS A 20 -10.13 -28.24 -4.39
N THR A 21 -10.37 -27.73 -5.61
CA THR A 21 -9.54 -28.04 -6.77
C THR A 21 -8.35 -27.11 -6.94
N CYS A 22 -8.20 -26.09 -6.08
CA CYS A 22 -7.19 -25.02 -6.21
C CYS A 22 -7.17 -24.30 -7.58
N LEU A 23 -8.17 -24.54 -8.43
CA LEU A 23 -8.24 -24.02 -9.79
C LEU A 23 -8.31 -22.49 -9.82
N TRP A 24 -8.94 -21.90 -8.79
CA TRP A 24 -8.99 -20.45 -8.63
C TRP A 24 -7.62 -19.82 -8.37
N LYS A 25 -6.70 -20.52 -7.67
CA LYS A 25 -5.31 -20.07 -7.43
C LYS A 25 -4.54 -20.08 -8.75
N LEU A 26 -4.66 -21.16 -9.53
CA LEU A 26 -4.06 -21.24 -10.87
C LEU A 26 -4.62 -20.19 -11.83
N ALA A 27 -5.94 -19.96 -11.81
CA ALA A 27 -6.56 -18.92 -12.63
C ALA A 27 -6.09 -17.52 -12.24
N LEU A 28 -5.85 -17.27 -10.94
CA LEU A 28 -5.31 -16.02 -10.43
C LEU A 28 -3.85 -15.82 -10.85
N GLU A 29 -3.03 -16.85 -10.71
CA GLU A 29 -1.64 -16.83 -11.15
C GLU A 29 -1.54 -16.59 -12.67
N ALA A 30 -2.33 -17.33 -13.47
CA ALA A 30 -2.41 -17.12 -14.91
C ALA A 30 -2.86 -15.70 -15.27
N LEU A 31 -3.80 -15.13 -14.52
CA LEU A 31 -4.21 -13.73 -14.72
C LEU A 31 -3.05 -12.78 -14.44
N PHE A 32 -2.26 -12.99 -13.39
CA PHE A 32 -1.10 -12.15 -13.08
C PHE A 32 -0.05 -12.21 -14.19
N TYR A 33 0.28 -13.40 -14.70
CA TYR A 33 1.22 -13.52 -15.84
C TYR A 33 0.67 -12.83 -17.10
N ILE A 34 -0.60 -13.01 -17.43
CA ILE A 34 -1.20 -12.37 -18.61
C ILE A 34 -1.16 -10.84 -18.48
N VAL A 35 -1.46 -10.30 -17.28
CA VAL A 35 -1.40 -8.86 -17.06
C VAL A 35 0.04 -8.38 -17.18
N GLU A 36 0.99 -9.06 -16.53
CA GLU A 36 2.42 -8.73 -16.60
C GLU A 36 2.96 -8.74 -18.04
N ASP A 37 2.71 -9.81 -18.79
CA ASP A 37 3.14 -9.96 -20.18
C ASP A 37 2.45 -8.94 -21.10
N SER A 38 1.13 -8.76 -20.92
CA SER A 38 0.39 -7.81 -21.75
C SER A 38 0.90 -6.38 -21.53
N LEU A 39 1.09 -5.93 -20.29
CA LEU A 39 1.62 -4.59 -19.98
C LEU A 39 2.98 -4.34 -20.65
N THR A 40 3.85 -5.36 -20.68
CA THR A 40 5.15 -5.28 -21.38
C THR A 40 4.96 -5.09 -22.89
N CYS A 41 4.01 -5.80 -23.51
CA CYS A 41 3.68 -5.63 -24.92
C CYS A 41 3.00 -4.29 -25.24
N LEU A 42 2.22 -3.72 -24.32
CA LEU A 42 1.52 -2.44 -24.55
C LEU A 42 2.48 -1.28 -24.74
N GLU A 43 3.68 -1.33 -24.17
CA GLU A 43 4.68 -0.27 -24.36
C GLU A 43 5.04 -0.06 -25.84
N GLN A 44 4.83 -1.08 -26.68
CA GLN A 44 5.14 -1.07 -28.11
C GLN A 44 3.92 -0.83 -29.01
N CYS A 45 2.71 -0.75 -28.44
CA CYS A 45 1.46 -0.75 -29.21
C CYS A 45 0.48 0.35 -28.76
N GLU A 46 -0.47 0.69 -29.63
CA GLU A 46 -1.64 1.46 -29.24
C GLU A 46 -2.69 0.55 -28.61
N VAL A 47 -3.39 1.05 -27.59
CA VAL A 47 -4.28 0.27 -26.74
C VAL A 47 -5.65 0.93 -26.71
N ASP A 48 -6.67 0.15 -27.02
CA ASP A 48 -8.08 0.55 -26.92
C ASP A 48 -8.50 0.66 -25.44
N ASP A 49 -9.28 1.69 -25.10
CA ASP A 49 -9.88 1.90 -23.78
C ASP A 49 -10.61 0.65 -23.26
N ARG A 50 -11.18 -0.16 -24.15
CA ARG A 50 -11.83 -1.44 -23.80
C ARG A 50 -10.91 -2.41 -23.07
N TYR A 51 -9.61 -2.41 -23.38
CA TYR A 51 -8.63 -3.22 -22.65
C TYR A 51 -8.52 -2.75 -21.20
N TRP A 52 -8.36 -1.45 -20.99
CA TRP A 52 -8.19 -0.87 -19.66
C TRP A 52 -9.44 -1.06 -18.79
N ASP A 53 -10.63 -0.92 -19.37
CA ASP A 53 -11.88 -1.19 -18.65
C ASP A 53 -12.04 -2.67 -18.28
N ALA A 54 -11.68 -3.59 -19.19
CA ALA A 54 -11.69 -5.01 -18.90
C ALA A 54 -10.68 -5.36 -17.79
N LEU A 55 -9.47 -4.79 -17.85
CA LEU A 55 -8.44 -4.97 -16.84
C LEU A 55 -8.88 -4.43 -15.48
N ALA A 56 -9.41 -3.19 -15.45
CA ALA A 56 -9.95 -2.57 -14.24
C ALA A 56 -11.02 -3.46 -13.58
N SER A 57 -12.01 -3.91 -14.36
CA SER A 57 -13.08 -4.78 -13.86
C SER A 57 -12.54 -6.11 -13.33
N SER A 58 -11.54 -6.68 -14.00
CA SER A 58 -10.89 -7.92 -13.57
C SER A 58 -10.14 -7.75 -12.25
N LEU A 59 -9.31 -6.71 -12.12
CA LEU A 59 -8.52 -6.46 -10.91
C LEU A 59 -9.41 -6.12 -9.70
N SER A 60 -10.49 -5.34 -9.88
CA SER A 60 -11.43 -5.07 -8.79
C SER A 60 -12.07 -6.34 -8.25
N LYS A 61 -12.52 -7.24 -9.13
CA LYS A 61 -13.11 -8.52 -8.72
C LYS A 61 -12.11 -9.43 -8.02
N VAL A 62 -10.85 -9.41 -8.47
CA VAL A 62 -9.76 -10.14 -7.80
C VAL A 62 -9.55 -9.60 -6.39
N ALA A 63 -9.49 -8.28 -6.21
CA ALA A 63 -9.35 -7.66 -4.89
C ALA A 63 -10.49 -8.07 -3.94
N ASP A 64 -11.74 -8.11 -4.44
CA ASP A 64 -12.89 -8.59 -3.67
C ASP A 64 -12.73 -10.07 -3.26
N VAL A 65 -12.25 -10.93 -4.15
CA VAL A 65 -12.02 -12.36 -3.84
C VAL A 65 -10.89 -12.52 -2.83
N LEU A 66 -9.80 -11.78 -2.98
CA LEU A 66 -8.69 -11.80 -2.02
C LEU A 66 -9.20 -11.39 -0.63
N ARG A 67 -10.00 -10.32 -0.53
CA ARG A 67 -10.58 -9.84 0.73
C ARG A 67 -11.44 -10.90 1.43
N LEU A 68 -12.20 -11.66 0.66
CA LEU A 68 -13.08 -12.71 1.20
C LEU A 68 -12.31 -13.99 1.54
N THR A 69 -11.00 -14.05 1.28
CA THR A 69 -10.17 -15.22 1.53
C THR A 69 -9.42 -15.09 2.85
N ALA A 70 -9.75 -15.94 3.82
CA ALA A 70 -9.06 -16.03 5.11
C ALA A 70 -7.99 -17.15 5.15
N ASP A 71 -7.41 -17.50 4.00
CA ASP A 71 -6.41 -18.57 3.85
C ASP A 71 -4.99 -18.01 4.07
N ASP A 72 -4.04 -18.83 4.54
CA ASP A 72 -2.63 -18.41 4.76
C ASP A 72 -2.00 -17.90 3.45
N ASP A 73 -2.42 -18.45 2.31
CA ASP A 73 -2.02 -18.03 0.98
C ASP A 73 -2.58 -16.66 0.57
N ALA A 74 -3.60 -16.12 1.26
CA ALA A 74 -4.19 -14.82 0.95
C ALA A 74 -3.16 -13.69 1.10
N GLY A 75 -2.28 -13.79 2.10
CA GLY A 75 -1.21 -12.82 2.32
C GLY A 75 -0.22 -12.78 1.16
N LEU A 76 0.22 -13.96 0.69
CA LEU A 76 1.12 -14.06 -0.46
C LEU A 76 0.46 -13.57 -1.74
N LEU A 77 -0.79 -13.96 -1.99
CA LEU A 77 -1.53 -13.53 -3.18
C LEU A 77 -1.81 -12.02 -3.19
N SER A 78 -2.13 -11.44 -2.02
CA SER A 78 -2.26 -9.99 -1.86
C SER A 78 -0.94 -9.26 -2.11
N GLN A 79 0.18 -9.85 -1.66
CA GLN A 79 1.52 -9.32 -1.96
C GLN A 79 1.81 -9.35 -3.46
N VAL A 80 1.59 -10.48 -4.14
CA VAL A 80 1.78 -10.60 -5.60
C VAL A 80 0.88 -9.63 -6.34
N PHE A 81 -0.38 -9.50 -5.94
CA PHE A 81 -1.32 -8.54 -6.52
C PHE A 81 -0.87 -7.09 -6.31
N SER A 82 -0.40 -6.75 -5.11
CA SER A 82 0.12 -5.40 -4.81
C SER A 82 1.38 -5.09 -5.61
N ASN A 83 2.28 -6.07 -5.76
CA ASN A 83 3.46 -5.95 -6.62
C ASN A 83 3.07 -5.77 -8.09
N LEU A 84 2.05 -6.49 -8.59
CA LEU A 84 1.58 -6.32 -9.97
C LEU A 84 1.10 -4.88 -10.22
N LEU A 85 0.33 -4.32 -9.28
CA LEU A 85 -0.14 -2.94 -9.36
C LEU A 85 1.05 -1.96 -9.35
N MET A 86 1.96 -2.10 -8.40
CA MET A 86 3.03 -1.12 -8.16
C MET A 86 4.20 -1.23 -9.13
N GLN A 87 4.61 -2.44 -9.46
CA GLN A 87 5.84 -2.71 -10.19
C GLN A 87 5.61 -2.83 -11.71
N ARG A 88 4.38 -3.14 -12.14
CA ARG A 88 4.03 -3.27 -13.57
C ARG A 88 3.02 -2.23 -14.01
N LEU A 89 1.83 -2.23 -13.40
CA LEU A 89 0.73 -1.39 -13.88
C LEU A 89 1.03 0.11 -13.75
N LEU A 90 1.49 0.57 -12.59
CA LEU A 90 1.79 1.98 -12.35
C LEU A 90 3.07 2.46 -13.05
N VAL A 91 4.00 1.56 -13.35
CA VAL A 91 5.24 1.88 -14.07
C VAL A 91 5.01 1.97 -15.58
N CYS A 92 4.03 1.24 -16.11
CA CYS A 92 3.71 1.25 -17.55
C CYS A 92 3.31 2.65 -18.03
N THR A 93 4.05 3.17 -19.01
CA THR A 93 3.88 4.53 -19.56
C THR A 93 2.57 4.73 -20.32
N LYS A 94 1.93 3.64 -20.74
CA LYS A 94 0.64 3.65 -21.43
C LYS A 94 -0.56 3.62 -20.49
N THR A 95 -0.35 3.41 -19.19
CA THR A 95 -1.45 3.32 -18.22
C THR A 95 -2.18 4.66 -18.13
N PRO A 96 -3.48 4.72 -18.47
CA PRO A 96 -4.26 5.94 -18.33
C PRO A 96 -4.36 6.39 -16.87
N ILE A 97 -4.46 7.70 -16.64
CA ILE A 97 -4.57 8.27 -15.29
C ILE A 97 -5.70 7.62 -14.48
N ALA A 98 -6.87 7.43 -15.08
CA ALA A 98 -8.03 6.81 -14.44
C ALA A 98 -7.76 5.36 -14.01
N MET A 99 -6.95 4.61 -14.77
CA MET A 99 -6.55 3.26 -14.41
C MET A 99 -5.54 3.27 -13.26
N ALA A 100 -4.59 4.21 -13.28
CA ALA A 100 -3.61 4.37 -12.22
C ALA A 100 -4.28 4.78 -10.90
N GLU A 101 -5.25 5.70 -10.93
CA GLU A 101 -6.07 6.06 -9.76
C GLU A 101 -6.86 4.87 -9.21
N ARG A 102 -7.47 4.07 -10.09
CA ARG A 102 -8.15 2.82 -9.70
C ARG A 102 -7.17 1.85 -9.03
N ALA A 103 -5.96 1.70 -9.55
CA ALA A 103 -4.93 0.84 -8.95
C ALA A 103 -4.53 1.31 -7.54
N VAL A 104 -4.38 2.62 -7.34
CA VAL A 104 -4.15 3.21 -6.00
C VAL A 104 -5.33 2.94 -5.06
N GLY A 105 -6.57 3.04 -5.56
CA GLY A 105 -7.76 2.67 -4.80
C GLY A 105 -7.80 1.18 -4.42
N LEU A 106 -7.35 0.29 -5.31
CA LEU A 106 -7.25 -1.15 -5.00
C LEU A 106 -6.18 -1.42 -3.94
N LEU A 107 -5.02 -0.77 -4.02
CA LEU A 107 -4.01 -0.85 -2.96
C LEU A 107 -4.59 -0.43 -1.61
N GLN A 108 -5.33 0.68 -1.57
CA GLN A 108 -5.99 1.14 -0.36
C GLN A 108 -6.95 0.10 0.24
N VAL A 109 -7.73 -0.59 -0.60
CA VAL A 109 -8.62 -1.68 -0.15
C VAL A 109 -7.81 -2.81 0.49
N LEU A 110 -6.73 -3.26 -0.14
CA LEU A 110 -5.87 -4.32 0.40
C LEU A 110 -5.25 -3.94 1.75
N VAL A 111 -4.80 -2.69 1.89
CA VAL A 111 -4.22 -2.21 3.15
C VAL A 111 -5.30 -2.16 4.25
N ARG A 112 -6.50 -1.64 3.95
CA ARG A 112 -7.58 -1.48 4.94
C ARG A 112 -8.00 -2.81 5.56
N ASP A 113 -8.01 -3.86 4.74
CA ASP A 113 -8.52 -5.17 5.09
C ASP A 113 -7.44 -6.09 5.71
N GLY A 114 -6.29 -5.52 6.10
CA GLY A 114 -5.23 -6.22 6.84
C GLY A 114 -4.47 -7.25 6.00
N MET A 115 -4.59 -7.21 4.68
CA MET A 115 -4.02 -8.21 3.78
C MET A 115 -2.56 -7.96 3.40
N GLY A 116 -1.80 -7.33 4.30
CA GLY A 116 -0.35 -7.41 4.28
C GLY A 116 0.38 -6.10 4.45
N SER A 117 1.41 -6.16 5.30
CA SER A 117 2.52 -5.20 5.36
C SER A 117 3.17 -4.84 4.01
N PRO A 118 3.19 -5.70 2.96
CA PRO A 118 3.76 -5.31 1.67
C PRO A 118 2.93 -4.23 0.94
N SER A 119 1.60 -4.28 1.01
CA SER A 119 0.73 -3.27 0.40
C SER A 119 0.91 -1.91 1.08
N LEU A 120 1.07 -1.90 2.41
CA LEU A 120 1.37 -0.70 3.19
C LEU A 120 2.71 -0.08 2.78
N ARG A 121 3.76 -0.89 2.62
CA ARG A 121 5.09 -0.45 2.15
C ARG A 121 5.00 0.27 0.81
N HIS A 122 4.29 -0.31 -0.16
CA HIS A 122 4.10 0.33 -1.45
C HIS A 122 3.36 1.66 -1.37
N PHE A 123 2.42 1.77 -0.44
CA PHE A 123 1.65 2.99 -0.26
C PHE A 123 2.48 4.13 0.34
N PHE A 124 3.36 3.79 1.30
CA PHE A 124 4.38 4.72 1.79
C PHE A 124 5.35 5.11 0.67
N ALA A 125 5.86 4.13 -0.08
CA ALA A 125 6.75 4.39 -1.20
C ALA A 125 6.09 5.30 -2.26
N LEU A 126 4.80 5.16 -2.55
CA LEU A 126 4.12 6.08 -3.47
C LEU A 126 4.21 7.54 -2.99
N CYS A 127 4.13 7.77 -1.68
CA CYS A 127 4.11 9.11 -1.06
C CYS A 127 5.50 9.71 -0.78
N GLU A 128 6.55 8.89 -0.63
CA GLU A 128 7.91 9.37 -0.32
C GLU A 128 8.53 10.24 -1.43
N THR A 129 9.30 11.27 -1.07
CA THR A 129 10.00 12.13 -2.05
C THR A 129 10.95 11.34 -2.95
N GLU A 130 11.12 11.78 -4.21
CA GLU A 130 12.02 11.13 -5.18
C GLU A 130 13.48 11.10 -4.69
N ALA A 131 13.90 12.10 -3.92
CA ALA A 131 15.24 12.16 -3.33
C ALA A 131 15.49 11.06 -2.28
N ALA A 132 14.46 10.64 -1.55
CA ALA A 132 14.54 9.53 -0.60
C ALA A 132 14.53 8.15 -1.30
N GLN A 133 14.24 8.11 -2.61
CA GLN A 133 14.08 6.89 -3.41
C GLN A 133 15.18 6.67 -4.42
N ALA A 134 16.21 7.53 -4.46
CA ALA A 134 17.35 7.34 -5.34
C ALA A 134 18.01 5.99 -5.02
N PRO A 135 17.98 5.01 -5.94
CA PRO A 135 18.64 3.74 -5.70
C PRO A 135 20.14 3.99 -5.68
N GLU A 136 20.82 3.52 -4.63
CA GLU A 136 22.24 3.20 -4.72
C GLU A 136 22.41 2.30 -5.97
N PRO A 137 23.35 2.61 -6.89
CA PRO A 137 23.50 1.87 -8.13
C PRO A 137 23.99 0.45 -7.80
N SER A 138 23.07 -0.48 -7.59
CA SER A 138 23.41 -1.90 -7.51
C SER A 138 23.52 -2.47 -8.92
N GLU A 139 24.62 -3.15 -9.18
CA GLU A 139 24.97 -3.76 -10.48
C GLU A 139 24.02 -4.92 -10.88
N ASP A 140 23.07 -5.29 -10.02
CA ASP A 140 22.07 -6.36 -10.23
C ASP A 140 20.80 -5.89 -10.98
N SER A 141 20.82 -4.74 -11.67
CA SER A 141 19.65 -4.17 -12.35
C SER A 141 19.05 -5.05 -13.46
N GLU A 142 19.71 -6.13 -13.88
CA GLU A 142 19.17 -7.12 -14.82
C GLU A 142 18.18 -8.09 -14.14
N ASP A 143 18.33 -8.38 -12.85
CA ASP A 143 17.45 -9.28 -12.08
C ASP A 143 16.07 -8.66 -11.79
N ALA A 144 15.92 -7.35 -11.92
CA ALA A 144 14.62 -6.67 -11.82
C ALA A 144 13.70 -6.91 -13.02
N LYS A 145 14.16 -7.62 -14.06
CA LYS A 145 13.31 -8.12 -15.17
C LYS A 145 12.51 -9.37 -14.78
N LEU A 146 12.76 -9.96 -13.61
CA LEU A 146 12.06 -11.15 -13.12
C LEU A 146 10.55 -10.90 -12.95
N SER A 147 9.74 -11.93 -13.18
CA SER A 147 8.28 -11.88 -13.01
C SER A 147 7.90 -11.36 -11.61
N VAL A 148 6.76 -10.67 -11.51
CA VAL A 148 6.17 -10.17 -10.24
C VAL A 148 6.08 -11.27 -9.17
N ALA A 149 5.81 -12.52 -9.57
CA ALA A 149 5.78 -13.67 -8.67
C ALA A 149 7.17 -13.99 -8.09
N SER A 150 8.22 -13.89 -8.91
CA SER A 150 9.61 -14.08 -8.48
C SER A 150 10.10 -12.91 -7.61
N ALA A 151 9.74 -11.68 -7.97
CA ALA A 151 10.03 -10.50 -7.16
C ALA A 151 9.35 -10.57 -5.79
N ALA A 152 8.10 -11.07 -5.71
CA ALA A 152 7.42 -11.32 -4.45
C ALA A 152 8.14 -12.38 -3.60
N ALA A 153 8.56 -13.50 -4.21
CA ALA A 153 9.30 -14.55 -3.52
C ALA A 153 10.67 -14.08 -3.00
N LYS A 154 11.34 -13.17 -3.72
CA LYS A 154 12.63 -12.56 -3.32
C LYS A 154 12.47 -11.31 -2.44
N GLY A 155 11.24 -10.83 -2.21
CA GLY A 155 10.98 -9.60 -1.46
C GLY A 155 11.54 -8.32 -2.11
N LEU A 156 11.79 -8.34 -3.43
CA LEU A 156 12.39 -7.23 -4.16
C LEU A 156 11.38 -6.09 -4.38
N GLN A 157 11.85 -4.84 -4.25
CA GLN A 157 11.06 -3.64 -4.47
C GLN A 157 11.43 -2.99 -5.80
N ALA A 158 10.44 -2.63 -6.62
CA ALA A 158 10.68 -1.82 -7.80
C ALA A 158 10.83 -0.34 -7.42
N PRO A 159 11.73 0.41 -8.08
CA PRO A 159 11.90 1.83 -7.81
C PRO A 159 10.67 2.62 -8.25
N VAL A 160 9.97 3.19 -7.27
CA VAL A 160 8.76 4.03 -7.44
C VAL A 160 9.03 5.30 -8.25
N ALA A 161 10.30 5.73 -8.34
CA ALA A 161 10.77 6.84 -9.17
C ALA A 161 10.42 6.71 -10.67
N ARG A 162 9.99 5.52 -11.13
CA ARG A 162 9.61 5.27 -12.54
C ARG A 162 8.12 5.47 -12.85
N ILE A 163 7.27 5.82 -11.88
CA ILE A 163 5.82 5.98 -12.11
C ILE A 163 5.54 7.33 -12.82
N PRO A 164 5.14 7.34 -14.10
CA PRO A 164 5.03 8.59 -14.88
C PRO A 164 3.96 9.54 -14.36
N THR A 165 2.89 8.99 -13.79
CA THR A 165 1.74 9.73 -13.28
C THR A 165 1.80 9.99 -11.79
N ARG A 166 2.95 9.76 -11.14
CA ARG A 166 3.10 9.80 -9.68
C ARG A 166 2.53 11.07 -9.07
N LYS A 167 2.88 12.25 -9.61
CA LYS A 167 2.41 13.55 -9.09
C LYS A 167 0.88 13.66 -9.06
N ALA A 168 0.21 13.16 -10.09
CA ALA A 168 -1.25 13.16 -10.16
C ALA A 168 -1.88 12.14 -9.21
N LEU A 169 -1.19 11.04 -8.89
CA LEU A 169 -1.67 10.04 -7.94
C LEU A 169 -1.55 10.48 -6.48
N LEU A 170 -0.66 11.42 -6.17
CA LEU A 170 -0.41 11.88 -4.79
C LEU A 170 -1.63 12.55 -4.15
N SER A 171 -2.51 13.18 -4.95
CA SER A 171 -3.78 13.76 -4.46
C SER A 171 -4.73 12.70 -3.91
N THR A 172 -4.59 11.45 -4.35
CA THR A 172 -5.42 10.33 -3.89
C THR A 172 -4.67 9.51 -2.83
N ALA A 173 -3.39 9.23 -3.07
CA ALA A 173 -2.58 8.37 -2.22
C ALA A 173 -2.30 8.97 -0.84
N ALA A 174 -1.89 10.24 -0.76
CA ALA A 174 -1.47 10.83 0.51
C ALA A 174 -2.61 11.00 1.52
N PRO A 175 -3.81 11.50 1.16
CA PRO A 175 -4.95 11.55 2.08
C PRO A 175 -5.38 10.14 2.52
N ALA A 176 -5.35 9.18 1.61
CA ALA A 176 -5.67 7.79 1.91
C ALA A 176 -4.65 7.18 2.89
N LEU A 177 -3.36 7.49 2.76
CA LEU A 177 -2.30 6.99 3.65
C LEU A 177 -2.51 7.53 5.06
N VAL A 178 -2.71 8.84 5.19
CA VAL A 178 -2.99 9.48 6.48
C VAL A 178 -4.24 8.88 7.12
N ASN A 179 -5.33 8.73 6.37
CA ASN A 179 -6.56 8.14 6.90
C ASN A 179 -6.39 6.67 7.31
N TYR A 180 -5.64 5.88 6.53
CA TYR A 180 -5.32 4.50 6.89
C TYR A 180 -4.54 4.44 8.20
N VAL A 181 -3.44 5.20 8.32
CA VAL A 181 -2.60 5.20 9.52
C VAL A 181 -3.38 5.67 10.75
N ARG A 182 -4.22 6.70 10.62
CA ARG A 182 -5.12 7.13 11.70
C ARG A 182 -6.04 5.99 12.15
N ASN A 183 -6.67 5.29 11.21
CA ASN A 183 -7.55 4.18 11.51
C ASN A 183 -6.81 2.99 12.13
N LEU A 184 -5.59 2.69 11.66
CA LEU A 184 -4.74 1.65 12.21
C LEU A 184 -4.40 1.94 13.68
N PHE A 185 -3.94 3.17 13.98
CA PHE A 185 -3.60 3.59 15.33
C PHE A 185 -4.83 3.61 16.26
N THR A 186 -5.98 4.02 15.73
CA THR A 186 -7.24 4.04 16.50
C THR A 186 -7.71 2.63 16.84
N ARG A 187 -7.68 1.69 15.87
CA ARG A 187 -8.01 0.28 16.10
C ARG A 187 -7.08 -0.36 17.12
N TYR A 188 -5.78 -0.12 17.00
CA TYR A 188 -4.80 -0.63 17.95
C TYR A 188 -5.07 -0.17 19.39
N LEU A 189 -5.36 1.13 19.59
CA LEU A 189 -5.69 1.67 20.91
C LEU A 189 -6.98 1.08 21.47
N GLN A 190 -8.02 0.90 20.64
CA GLN A 190 -9.27 0.26 21.05
C GLN A 190 -9.05 -1.20 21.47
N GLU A 191 -8.21 -1.94 20.75
CA GLU A 191 -7.85 -3.32 21.13
C GLU A 191 -7.00 -3.39 22.40
N GLU A 192 -6.11 -2.42 22.59
CA GLU A 192 -5.31 -2.31 23.80
C GLU A 192 -6.18 -2.03 25.04
N GLU A 193 -7.13 -1.10 24.93
CA GLU A 193 -8.14 -0.87 25.97
C GLU A 193 -9.00 -2.12 26.24
N ALA A 194 -9.43 -2.82 25.18
CA ALA A 194 -10.20 -4.04 25.32
C ALA A 194 -9.39 -5.13 26.04
N ARG A 195 -8.08 -5.25 25.77
CA ARG A 195 -7.17 -6.16 26.47
C ARG A 195 -7.03 -5.83 27.94
N GLN A 196 -6.91 -4.54 28.30
CA GLN A 196 -6.88 -4.11 29.70
C GLN A 196 -8.17 -4.49 30.45
N ARG A 197 -9.30 -4.62 29.75
CA ARG A 197 -10.58 -5.09 30.28
C ARG A 197 -10.78 -6.62 30.20
N GLY A 198 -9.75 -7.39 29.83
CA GLY A 198 -9.79 -8.85 29.76
C GLY A 198 -10.16 -9.44 28.39
N GLY A 199 -10.04 -8.66 27.31
CA GLY A 199 -10.28 -9.13 25.93
C GLY A 199 -9.23 -10.13 25.40
N SER A 200 -9.60 -10.86 24.34
CA SER A 200 -8.74 -11.88 23.68
C SER A 200 -7.48 -11.29 23.04
N ALA A 201 -6.39 -12.07 23.01
CA ALA A 201 -5.04 -11.62 22.66
C ALA A 201 -4.55 -11.98 21.23
N SER A 202 -5.34 -12.63 20.37
CA SER A 202 -4.81 -13.11 19.07
C SER A 202 -4.71 -12.01 17.99
N SER A 203 -5.71 -11.13 17.86
CA SER A 203 -5.71 -10.00 16.90
C SER A 203 -4.61 -8.96 17.23
N ALA A 204 -4.30 -8.86 18.52
CA ALA A 204 -3.39 -7.91 19.12
C ALA A 204 -1.96 -7.92 18.54
N LEU A 205 -1.42 -9.11 18.27
CA LEU A 205 -0.05 -9.28 17.82
C LEU A 205 0.12 -8.79 16.38
N HIS A 206 -0.84 -9.12 15.52
CA HIS A 206 -0.82 -8.70 14.12
C HIS A 206 -0.95 -7.18 14.02
N GLN A 207 -1.88 -6.58 14.75
CA GLN A 207 -2.03 -5.12 14.77
C GLN A 207 -0.81 -4.41 15.34
N ALA A 208 -0.19 -4.95 16.39
CA ALA A 208 1.06 -4.40 16.92
C ALA A 208 2.17 -4.42 15.86
N GLN A 209 2.30 -5.50 15.08
CA GLN A 209 3.27 -5.58 13.98
C GLN A 209 2.99 -4.56 12.88
N GLU A 210 1.74 -4.40 12.46
CA GLU A 210 1.36 -3.38 11.47
C GLU A 210 1.64 -1.96 11.97
N VAL A 211 1.31 -1.64 13.23
CA VAL A 211 1.61 -0.34 13.85
C VAL A 211 3.10 -0.08 13.89
N ARG A 212 3.91 -1.06 14.32
CA ARG A 212 5.37 -0.93 14.33
C ARG A 212 5.92 -0.70 12.93
N LEU A 213 5.38 -1.38 11.92
CA LEU A 213 5.79 -1.18 10.53
C LEU A 213 5.44 0.23 10.05
N ALA A 214 4.21 0.69 10.30
CA ALA A 214 3.77 2.04 9.95
C ALA A 214 4.66 3.10 10.63
N LEU A 215 4.97 2.95 11.92
CA LEU A 215 5.85 3.87 12.64
C LEU A 215 7.26 3.89 12.06
N ASN A 216 7.85 2.74 11.74
CA ASN A 216 9.16 2.67 11.07
C ASN A 216 9.18 3.43 9.73
N HIS A 217 8.10 3.34 8.96
CA HIS A 217 7.98 4.13 7.73
C HIS A 217 7.82 5.62 8.02
N LEU A 218 7.03 6.01 9.02
CA LEU A 218 6.84 7.43 9.39
C LEU A 218 8.15 8.11 9.84
N ILE A 219 9.07 7.39 10.48
CA ILE A 219 10.40 7.92 10.84
C ILE A 219 11.11 8.46 9.60
N ARG A 220 11.10 7.66 8.52
CA ARG A 220 11.83 7.95 7.27
C ARG A 220 11.03 8.76 6.27
N LEU A 221 9.71 8.83 6.43
CA LEU A 221 8.81 9.47 5.50
C LEU A 221 9.16 10.95 5.34
N GLU A 222 9.53 11.33 4.13
CA GLU A 222 9.61 12.71 3.66
C GLU A 222 8.71 12.84 2.46
N VAL A 223 7.90 13.90 2.42
CA VAL A 223 6.89 14.11 1.36
C VAL A 223 7.00 15.54 0.86
N ASP A 224 6.79 15.77 -0.44
CA ASP A 224 6.78 17.13 -0.98
C ASP A 224 5.67 17.98 -0.33
N GLU A 225 5.94 19.27 -0.11
CA GLU A 225 5.00 20.20 0.55
C GLU A 225 3.64 20.29 -0.17
N ALA A 226 3.65 20.20 -1.50
CA ALA A 226 2.43 20.17 -2.30
C ALA A 226 1.53 18.98 -1.94
N VAL A 227 2.11 17.83 -1.62
CA VAL A 227 1.39 16.62 -1.21
C VAL A 227 0.87 16.75 0.21
N VAL A 228 1.65 17.38 1.09
CA VAL A 228 1.21 17.71 2.45
C VAL A 228 -0.05 18.56 2.42
N ALA A 229 -0.12 19.57 1.54
CA ALA A 229 -1.29 20.41 1.39
C ALA A 229 -2.55 19.62 0.98
N LEU A 230 -2.40 18.58 0.16
CA LEU A 230 -3.51 17.72 -0.30
C LEU A 230 -4.04 16.80 0.80
N ALA A 231 -3.17 16.36 1.72
CA ALA A 231 -3.52 15.46 2.81
C ALA A 231 -3.79 16.19 4.14
N ALA A 232 -3.60 17.50 4.19
CA ALA A 232 -3.75 18.30 5.39
C ALA A 232 -5.20 18.27 5.89
N PRO A 233 -5.41 18.25 7.22
CA PRO A 233 -6.74 18.31 7.82
C PRO A 233 -7.49 19.60 7.45
N ASN A 234 -8.83 19.58 7.50
CA ASN A 234 -9.67 20.72 7.09
C ASN A 234 -9.59 21.97 8.00
N SER A 235 -8.84 21.91 9.10
CA SER A 235 -8.69 23.03 10.02
C SER A 235 -7.52 23.91 9.59
N GLU A 236 -7.75 25.21 9.38
CA GLU A 236 -6.71 26.18 8.98
C GLU A 236 -5.46 26.11 9.88
N LYS A 237 -5.65 26.01 11.21
CA LYS A 237 -4.53 25.90 12.16
C LYS A 237 -3.71 24.63 11.94
N ALA A 238 -4.39 23.52 11.67
CA ALA A 238 -3.74 22.24 11.45
C ALA A 238 -3.09 22.18 10.05
N GLN A 239 -3.64 22.86 9.05
CA GLN A 239 -2.98 23.07 7.75
C GLN A 239 -1.70 23.88 7.90
N MET A 240 -1.74 25.01 8.62
CA MET A 240 -0.54 25.81 8.89
C MET A 240 0.51 25.00 9.63
N ALA A 241 0.13 24.20 10.64
CA ALA A 241 1.07 23.33 11.34
C ALA A 241 1.73 22.30 10.40
N CYS A 242 0.95 21.69 9.51
CA CYS A 242 1.48 20.74 8.52
C CYS A 242 2.41 21.42 7.51
N GLN A 243 2.08 22.65 7.08
CA GLN A 243 2.93 23.45 6.19
C GLN A 243 4.25 23.84 6.86
N LEU A 244 4.21 24.27 8.14
CA LEU A 244 5.42 24.59 8.91
C LEU A 244 6.34 23.39 9.11
N ALA A 245 5.78 22.19 9.19
CA ALA A 245 6.54 20.95 9.26
C ALA A 245 7.16 20.51 7.92
N GLY A 246 6.92 21.26 6.82
CA GLY A 246 7.53 21.03 5.53
C GLY A 246 7.42 19.58 5.07
N LYS A 247 8.56 18.93 4.85
CA LYS A 247 8.63 17.54 4.39
C LYS A 247 8.07 16.51 5.37
N LYS A 248 8.00 16.85 6.66
CA LYS A 248 7.40 16.04 7.72
C LYS A 248 5.93 16.39 7.97
N GLY A 249 5.28 17.14 7.08
CA GLY A 249 3.89 17.56 7.23
C GLY A 249 2.87 16.43 7.39
N LEU A 250 3.07 15.27 6.76
CA LEU A 250 2.19 14.11 6.99
C LEU A 250 2.34 13.53 8.41
N VAL A 251 3.54 13.54 8.98
CA VAL A 251 3.79 13.12 10.37
C VAL A 251 3.13 14.12 11.32
N MET A 252 3.23 15.42 11.04
CA MET A 252 2.53 16.46 11.80
C MET A 252 1.00 16.27 11.77
N ALA A 253 0.43 15.89 10.63
CA ALA A 253 -1.00 15.59 10.50
C ALA A 253 -1.46 14.40 11.37
N LEU A 254 -0.53 13.54 11.81
CA LEU A 254 -0.76 12.37 12.65
C LEU A 254 -0.42 12.60 14.13
N LEU A 255 0.04 13.80 14.51
CA LEU A 255 0.48 14.12 15.86
C LEU A 255 -0.56 13.77 16.95
N PRO A 256 -1.88 14.04 16.77
CA PRO A 256 -2.87 13.63 17.76
C PRO A 256 -2.86 12.12 18.02
N GLN A 257 -2.78 11.31 16.96
CA GLN A 257 -2.76 9.86 17.09
C GLN A 257 -1.43 9.34 17.67
N LEU A 258 -0.30 9.94 17.30
CA LEU A 258 1.01 9.61 17.88
C LEU A 258 1.04 9.91 19.38
N SER A 259 0.45 11.04 19.81
CA SER A 259 0.35 11.40 21.23
C SER A 259 -0.50 10.39 22.02
N ALA A 260 -1.57 9.87 21.42
CA ALA A 260 -2.43 8.85 22.01
C ALA A 260 -1.74 7.48 22.10
N LEU A 261 -0.76 7.18 21.23
CA LEU A 261 0.05 5.95 21.28
C LEU A 261 1.20 6.02 22.29
N ALA A 262 1.63 7.21 22.72
CA ALA A 262 2.73 7.37 23.68
C ALA A 262 2.55 6.58 25.01
N PRO A 263 1.34 6.46 25.60
CA PRO A 263 1.11 5.65 26.79
C PRO A 263 0.83 4.16 26.49
N SER A 264 0.98 3.68 25.24
CA SER A 264 0.74 2.28 24.90
C SER A 264 1.54 1.33 25.82
N GLY A 265 0.98 0.19 26.18
CA GLY A 265 1.61 -0.87 26.97
C GLY A 265 2.75 -1.59 26.23
N ASP A 266 2.76 -1.57 24.90
CA ASP A 266 3.82 -2.17 24.09
C ASP A 266 5.11 -1.31 24.09
N PRO A 267 6.24 -1.81 24.66
CA PRO A 267 7.47 -1.03 24.76
C PRO A 267 8.07 -0.66 23.40
N GLU A 268 7.93 -1.50 22.38
CA GLU A 268 8.47 -1.23 21.05
C GLU A 268 7.66 -0.14 20.34
N VAL A 269 6.33 -0.16 20.50
CA VAL A 269 5.47 0.92 19.98
C VAL A 269 5.83 2.25 20.64
N ARG A 270 5.99 2.29 21.98
CA ARG A 270 6.42 3.50 22.69
C ARG A 270 7.78 4.02 22.21
N LYS A 271 8.74 3.11 22.00
CA LYS A 271 10.08 3.45 21.50
C LYS A 271 9.99 4.10 20.11
N LEU A 272 9.27 3.46 19.19
CA LEU A 272 9.11 3.97 17.82
C LEU A 272 8.33 5.30 17.78
N VAL A 273 7.30 5.48 18.61
CA VAL A 273 6.59 6.77 18.73
C VAL A 273 7.56 7.86 19.18
N ARG A 274 8.43 7.58 20.17
CA ARG A 274 9.44 8.53 20.61
C ARG A 274 10.42 8.88 19.49
N GLU A 275 10.88 7.90 18.74
CA GLU A 275 11.77 8.13 17.59
C GLU A 275 11.10 9.02 16.52
N VAL A 276 9.84 8.74 16.15
CA VAL A 276 9.08 9.60 15.22
C VAL A 276 8.97 11.04 15.73
N LEU A 277 8.69 11.23 17.02
CA LEU A 277 8.56 12.57 17.61
C LEU A 277 9.91 13.29 17.72
N GLN A 278 11.00 12.57 17.99
CA GLN A 278 12.36 13.11 18.03
C GLN A 278 12.80 13.58 16.63
N GLU A 279 12.56 12.77 15.60
CA GLU A 279 12.84 13.15 14.21
C GLU A 279 12.01 14.38 13.79
N LEU A 280 10.73 14.44 14.18
CA LEU A 280 9.90 15.61 13.91
C LEU A 280 10.43 16.86 14.65
N ALA A 281 10.82 16.73 15.92
CA ALA A 281 11.36 17.84 16.71
C ALA A 281 12.70 18.34 16.16
N ALA A 282 13.59 17.44 15.75
CA ALA A 282 14.85 17.77 15.10
C ALA A 282 14.62 18.52 13.78
N HIS A 283 13.66 18.07 12.97
CA HIS A 283 13.29 18.75 11.73
C HIS A 283 12.75 20.17 11.96
N LEU A 284 12.00 20.37 13.05
CA LEU A 284 11.43 21.66 13.45
C LEU A 284 12.40 22.55 14.25
N GLN A 285 13.62 22.09 14.53
CA GLN A 285 14.61 22.80 15.35
C GLN A 285 14.10 23.16 16.76
N LEU A 286 13.32 22.26 17.37
CA LEU A 286 12.73 22.44 18.71
C LEU A 286 13.60 21.86 19.84
N THR A 287 14.80 21.36 19.52
CA THR A 287 15.74 20.69 20.43
C THR A 287 16.85 21.62 20.91
#